data_AF-A0A957U6D4-F1
#
_entry.id   AF-A0A957U6D4-F1
#
_cell.length_a   1.000
_cell.length_b   1.000
_cell.length_c   1.000
_cell.angle_alpha   90.00
_cell.angle_beta   90.00
_cell.angle_gamma   90.00
#
_symmetry.space_group_name_H-M   'P 1'
#
loop_
_entity.id
_entity.type
_entity.pdbx_description
1 polymer ?
#
loop_
_entity_poly.entity_id
_entity_poly.type
_entity_poly.pdbx_seq_one_letter_code
_entity_poly.pdbx_strand_id
1 'polypeptide(L)' 'MSKSVDLTAIPGFRVGHWTDLTAATGCTVILCPDGAVAGVDVRGTAPATRETDLLDPV' A
#
# COMPACT_ATOMS: atom_id res chain seq x y z
N MET A 1 -12.28 -23.65 4.76
CA MET A 1 -12.40 -22.21 4.46
C MET A 1 -11.49 -21.46 5.42
N SER A 2 -10.43 -20.81 4.93
CA SER A 2 -9.63 -19.90 5.75
C SER A 2 -10.39 -18.59 5.94
N LYS A 3 -10.34 -18.03 7.15
CA LYS A 3 -10.92 -16.71 7.44
C LYS A 3 -9.97 -15.64 6.91
N SER A 4 -10.45 -14.70 6.11
CA SER A 4 -9.66 -13.53 5.74
C SER A 4 -9.53 -12.60 6.94
N VAL A 5 -8.34 -12.05 7.14
CA VAL A 5 -8.06 -11.01 8.13
C VAL A 5 -7.80 -9.72 7.37
N ASP A 6 -8.50 -8.66 7.76
CA ASP A 6 -8.35 -7.34 7.13
C ASP A 6 -7.08 -6.64 7.62
N LEU A 7 -6.45 -5.84 6.75
CA LEU A 7 -5.24 -5.09 7.10
C LEU A 7 -5.46 -4.15 8.30
N THR A 8 -6.67 -3.60 8.42
CA THR A 8 -7.08 -2.70 9.53
C THR A 8 -7.24 -3.43 10.86
N ALA A 9 -7.15 -4.76 10.89
CA ALA A 9 -7.04 -5.50 12.14
C ALA A 9 -5.69 -5.25 12.85
N ILE A 10 -4.68 -4.74 12.12
CA ILE A 10 -3.41 -4.28 12.70
C ILE A 10 -3.62 -2.86 13.24
N PRO A 11 -3.49 -2.63 14.57
CA PRO A 11 -3.66 -1.31 15.16
C PRO A 11 -2.69 -0.28 14.54
N GLY A 12 -3.16 0.95 14.36
CA GLY A 12 -2.36 2.06 13.80
C GLY A 12 -2.38 2.15 12.27
N PHE A 13 -2.79 1.10 11.56
CA PHE A 13 -2.98 1.14 10.11
C PHE A 13 -4.40 1.54 9.73
N ARG A 14 -4.52 2.44 8.74
CA ARG A 14 -5.78 2.87 8.13
C ARG A 14 -5.71 2.61 6.64
N VAL A 15 -6.86 2.34 6.01
CA VAL A 15 -6.96 2.17 4.56
C VAL A 15 -8.01 3.13 4.03
N GLY A 16 -7.66 3.88 2.99
CA GLY A 16 -8.56 4.79 2.28
C GLY A 16 -8.63 4.44 0.80
N HIS A 17 -9.83 4.56 0.22
CA HIS A 17 -10.06 4.33 -1.19
C HIS A 17 -10.78 5.53 -1.79
N TRP A 18 -10.39 5.93 -2.99
CA TRP A 18 -11.15 6.85 -3.84
C TRP A 18 -11.33 6.19 -5.20
N THR A 19 -12.55 6.23 -5.73
CA THR A 19 -12.92 5.54 -6.97
C THR A 19 -13.77 6.44 -7.85
N ASP A 20 -13.36 6.60 -9.11
CA ASP A 20 -14.18 7.16 -10.18
C ASP A 20 -14.68 6.01 -11.06
N LEU A 21 -15.98 5.70 -10.94
CA LEU A 21 -16.62 4.60 -11.67
C LEU A 21 -16.82 4.91 -13.15
N THR A 22 -16.90 6.18 -13.55
CA THR A 22 -17.11 6.57 -14.94
C THR A 22 -15.80 6.48 -15.72
N ALA A 23 -14.70 6.96 -15.15
CA ALA A 23 -13.37 6.88 -15.75
C ALA A 23 -12.65 5.54 -15.49
N ALA A 24 -13.26 4.63 -14.73
CA ALA A 24 -12.70 3.34 -14.32
C ALA A 24 -11.30 3.46 -13.69
N THR A 25 -11.13 4.44 -12.79
CA THR A 25 -9.86 4.74 -12.12
C THR A 25 -10.06 4.99 -10.63
N GLY A 26 -8.97 5.06 -9.88
CA GLY A 26 -9.00 5.29 -8.45
C GLY A 26 -7.63 5.26 -7.79
N CYS A 27 -7.63 5.36 -6.46
CA CYS A 27 -6.43 5.29 -5.64
C CYS A 27 -6.75 4.57 -4.32
N THR A 28 -5.82 3.76 -3.84
CA THR A 28 -5.86 3.18 -2.50
C THR A 28 -4.63 3.64 -1.73
N VAL A 29 -4.84 4.11 -0.51
CA VAL A 29 -3.78 4.53 0.40
C VAL A 29 -3.84 3.68 1.66
N ILE A 30 -2.69 3.13 2.05
CA ILE A 30 -2.48 2.56 3.38
C ILE A 30 -1.72 3.62 4.18
N LEU A 31 -2.31 4.08 5.28
CA LEU A 31 -1.77 5.15 6.10
C LEU A 31 -1.40 4.63 7.49
N CYS A 32 -0.19 4.95 7.93
CA CYS A 32 0.31 4.75 9.29
C CYS A 32 0.62 6.13 9.90
N PRO A 33 -0.32 6.77 10.63
CA PRO A 33 -0.15 8.15 11.10
C PRO A 33 1.07 8.36 12.00
N ASP A 34 1.43 7.34 12.78
CA ASP A 34 2.59 7.36 13.68
C ASP A 34 3.90 6.93 12.98
N GLY A 35 3.84 6.70 11.66
CA GLY A 35 4.92 6.09 10.89
C GLY A 35 4.98 4.56 11.00
N ALA A 36 5.75 3.94 10.11
CA ALA A 36 6.05 2.51 10.14
C ALA A 36 7.40 2.24 9.48
N VAL A 37 8.09 1.19 9.93
CA VAL A 37 9.25 0.66 9.19
C VAL A 37 8.75 0.04 7.89
N ALA A 38 9.35 0.41 6.78
CA ALA A 38 8.94 -0.02 5.44
C ALA A 38 10.12 -0.59 4.64
N GLY A 39 9.79 -1.48 3.70
CA GLY A 39 10.69 -2.05 2.70
C GLY A 39 9.90 -2.43 1.46
N VAL A 40 10.55 -2.58 0.32
CA VAL A 40 9.88 -2.85 -0.97
C VAL A 40 10.63 -3.92 -1.77
N ASP A 41 9.88 -4.80 -2.43
CA ASP A 41 10.38 -5.79 -3.39
C ASP A 41 9.60 -5.68 -4.70
N VAL A 42 10.30 -5.37 -5.79
CA VAL A 42 9.74 -5.14 -7.12
C VAL A 42 10.16 -6.29 -8.04
N ARG A 43 9.23 -7.21 -8.31
CA ARG A 43 9.52 -8.45 -9.07
C ARG A 43 9.08 -8.42 -10.54
N GLY A 44 8.34 -7.39 -10.95
CA GLY A 44 7.89 -7.23 -12.33
C GLY A 44 8.99 -6.65 -13.24
N THR A 45 8.95 -6.95 -14.53
CA THR A 45 9.98 -6.53 -15.50
C THR A 45 9.80 -5.10 -16.04
N ALA A 46 8.64 -4.47 -15.83
CA ALA A 46 8.34 -3.11 -16.26
C ALA A 46 7.54 -2.34 -15.17
N PRO A 47 8.18 -2.02 -14.03
CA PRO A 47 7.50 -1.33 -12.93
C PRO A 47 7.27 0.16 -13.22
N ALA A 48 6.21 0.71 -12.64
CA ALA A 48 5.94 2.14 -12.58
C ALA A 48 5.89 2.56 -11.10
N THR A 49 7.06 2.59 -10.46
CA THR A 49 7.23 2.86 -9.04
C THR A 49 7.71 4.29 -8.78
N ARG A 50 7.59 4.72 -7.54
CA ARG A 50 8.05 6.03 -7.06
C ARG A 50 8.62 5.87 -5.64
N GLU A 51 9.68 6.62 -5.33
CA GLU A 51 10.38 6.67 -4.02
C GLU A 51 10.94 5.32 -3.51
N THR A 52 11.12 4.30 -4.35
CA THR A 52 11.62 2.99 -3.89
C THR A 52 13.04 3.04 -3.34
N ASP A 53 13.87 3.95 -3.85
CA ASP A 53 15.26 4.12 -3.42
C ASP A 53 15.37 4.57 -1.95
N LEU A 54 14.35 5.27 -1.42
CA LEU A 54 14.31 5.68 0.00
C LEU A 54 14.06 4.51 0.96
N LEU A 55 13.70 3.34 0.43
CA LEU A 55 13.44 2.14 1.20
C LEU A 55 14.61 1.14 1.13
N ASP A 56 15.73 1.54 0.51
CA ASP A 56 16.98 0.77 0.54
C ASP A 56 17.56 0.77 1.97
N PRO A 57 17.81 -0.39 2.60
CA PRO A 57 18.35 -0.45 3.96
C PRO A 57 19.84 -0.07 4.08
N VAL A 58 20.54 0.27 2.99
CA VAL A 58 21.99 0.58 2.99
C VAL A 58 22.34 2.02 2.67
#